data_AF-A0A7Y2G0W7-F1
#
_entry.id   AF-A0A7Y2G0W7-F1
#
_cell.length_a   1.000
_cell.length_b   1.000
_cell.length_c   1.000
_cell.angle_alpha   90.00
_cell.angle_beta   90.00
_cell.angle_gamma   90.00
#
_symmetry.space_group_name_H-M   'P 1'
#
loop_
_entity.id
_entity.type
_entity.pdbx_description
1 polymer ?
#
loop_
_entity_poly.entity_id
_entity_poly.type
_entity_poly.pdbx_seq_one_letter_code
_entity_poly.pdbx_strand_id
1 'polypeptide(L)'
;MKRFFTVSLTLFALAVLWAPLAEAQITDITIREINAIPADSIDALNAAAEALNDPRIENAIFNDLVGDTVRVGAIVMSDPTLSGLSSPDGSGLPSRVHFFVRDTAAVSLGVEGMGIQVVDGSWQENGVLGLLIGDVVELVGTVSPFDEVMQIAPVSITVIGTVGSFDFPASAMDPVVITTADVHRVVTGGIQANWSNLADLRGQYVRFENALVQRRDISSDRPNWTFSTDGGATQLYIRDISLAYRNDRDGAYDDSQFRVFFDDFTPPPPGSGINLQGFLAFDDFDPFGIGAPDDGLIAIGPMEREDLEVTVTPPIVTNVTRPTTVVGAETVSVSADVTADPARALASVNLN
;
A
#
# COMPACT_ATOMS: atom_id res chain seq x y z
N MET A 1 -52.02 72.29 4.06
CA MET A 1 -51.42 72.04 2.72
C MET A 1 -50.25 71.07 2.93
N LYS A 2 -50.44 69.77 2.75
CA LYS A 2 -50.22 68.98 1.52
C LYS A 2 -48.74 68.85 1.09
N ARG A 3 -48.21 67.64 1.36
CA ARG A 3 -47.29 66.81 0.52
C ARG A 3 -45.81 67.26 0.50
N PHE A 4 -44.77 66.43 0.38
CA PHE A 4 -44.59 65.06 -0.12
C PHE A 4 -43.41 64.34 0.58
N PHE A 5 -43.47 63.01 0.61
CA PHE A 5 -42.37 62.08 0.86
C PHE A 5 -41.21 62.27 -0.14
N THR A 6 -39.97 62.05 0.29
CA THR A 6 -38.92 61.55 -0.61
C THR A 6 -38.00 60.60 0.14
N VAL A 7 -38.19 59.31 -0.16
CA VAL A 7 -37.27 58.21 0.10
C VAL A 7 -36.03 58.44 -0.77
N SER A 8 -34.84 58.54 -0.17
CA SER A 8 -33.59 58.40 -0.91
C SER A 8 -33.10 56.96 -0.77
N LEU A 9 -33.35 56.20 -1.82
CA LEU A 9 -32.87 54.85 -2.08
C LEU A 9 -31.39 54.97 -2.49
N THR A 10 -30.47 54.59 -1.60
CA THR A 10 -29.05 54.47 -1.95
C THR A 10 -28.89 53.21 -2.80
N LEU A 11 -28.76 53.40 -4.11
CA LEU A 11 -28.32 52.39 -5.07
C LEU A 11 -26.88 51.99 -4.72
N PHE A 12 -26.69 50.90 -3.96
CA PHE A 12 -25.43 50.18 -3.97
C PHE A 12 -25.44 49.33 -5.23
N ALA A 13 -24.65 49.76 -6.21
CA ALA A 13 -24.42 49.03 -7.44
C ALA A 13 -23.87 47.65 -7.11
N LEU A 14 -24.70 46.64 -7.33
CA LEU A 14 -24.36 45.23 -7.37
C LEU A 14 -23.51 44.99 -8.63
N ALA A 15 -22.23 45.38 -8.56
CA ALA A 15 -21.20 44.89 -9.47
C ALA A 15 -20.40 43.81 -8.74
N VAL A 16 -21.11 42.76 -8.30
CA VAL A 16 -20.45 41.48 -8.04
C VAL A 16 -20.13 40.94 -9.42
N LEU A 17 -18.85 41.12 -9.76
CA LEU A 17 -18.13 40.51 -10.85
C LEU A 17 -18.71 39.13 -11.18
N TRP A 18 -19.33 39.03 -12.34
CA TRP A 18 -19.36 37.79 -13.11
C TRP A 18 -17.91 37.47 -13.52
N ALA A 19 -17.07 37.10 -12.55
CA ALA A 19 -15.95 36.25 -12.90
C ALA A 19 -16.58 34.95 -13.41
N PRO A 20 -16.29 34.49 -14.63
CA PRO A 20 -16.59 33.11 -14.95
C PRO A 20 -15.93 32.28 -13.84
N LEU A 21 -16.71 31.43 -13.17
CA LEU A 21 -16.13 30.32 -12.43
C LEU A 21 -15.18 29.66 -13.43
N ALA A 22 -13.88 29.76 -13.20
CA ALA A 22 -12.91 29.03 -14.00
C ALA A 22 -13.35 27.58 -13.89
N GLU A 23 -13.79 26.98 -14.99
CA GLU A 23 -13.96 25.54 -15.05
C GLU A 23 -12.62 24.95 -14.60
N ALA A 24 -12.65 24.04 -13.63
CA ALA A 24 -11.44 23.36 -13.19
C ALA A 24 -10.80 22.75 -14.43
N GLN A 25 -9.60 23.22 -14.78
CA GLN A 25 -8.90 22.75 -15.96
C GLN A 25 -8.49 21.30 -15.69
N ILE A 26 -9.10 20.36 -16.41
CA ILE A 26 -8.69 18.96 -16.36
C ILE A 26 -7.44 18.82 -17.23
N THR A 27 -6.34 18.40 -16.61
CA THR A 27 -5.06 18.18 -17.30
C THR A 27 -4.88 16.70 -17.59
N ASP A 28 -4.62 16.35 -18.86
CA ASP A 28 -4.23 14.99 -19.24
C ASP A 28 -2.77 14.78 -18.84
N ILE A 29 -2.49 13.75 -18.05
CA ILE A 29 -1.16 13.49 -17.48
C ILE A 29 -0.90 12.00 -17.34
N THR A 30 0.34 11.60 -17.09
CA THR A 30 0.68 10.24 -16.67
C THR A 30 0.76 10.11 -15.15
N ILE A 31 0.54 8.90 -14.64
CA ILE A 31 0.76 8.58 -13.23
C ILE A 31 2.24 8.77 -12.85
N ARG A 32 3.19 8.58 -13.78
CA ARG A 32 4.61 8.88 -13.54
C ARG A 32 4.85 10.33 -13.19
N GLU A 33 4.16 11.26 -13.83
CA GLU A 33 4.28 12.69 -13.50
C GLU A 33 3.68 13.00 -12.12
N ILE A 34 2.56 12.37 -11.76
CA ILE A 34 2.01 12.42 -10.39
C ILE A 34 3.04 11.85 -9.39
N ASN A 35 3.76 10.80 -9.78
CA ASN A 35 4.74 10.13 -8.95
C ASN A 35 6.14 10.79 -8.93
N ALA A 36 6.35 11.83 -9.73
CA ALA A 36 7.67 12.44 -9.85
C ALA A 36 8.12 13.12 -8.55
N ILE A 37 9.39 12.92 -8.21
CA ILE A 37 10.10 13.59 -7.12
C ILE A 37 11.32 14.32 -7.74
N PRO A 38 11.49 15.63 -7.51
CA PRO A 38 12.65 16.37 -8.03
C PRO A 38 13.98 15.78 -7.52
N ALA A 39 15.00 15.75 -8.39
CA ALA A 39 16.33 15.22 -8.02
C ALA A 39 16.95 15.93 -6.81
N ASP A 40 16.80 17.27 -6.73
CA ASP A 40 17.28 18.05 -5.59
C ASP A 40 16.58 17.64 -4.27
N SER A 41 15.31 17.22 -4.34
CA SER A 41 14.58 16.68 -3.18
C SER A 41 15.12 15.32 -2.77
N ILE A 42 15.41 14.44 -3.73
CA ILE A 42 16.04 13.12 -3.47
C ILE A 42 17.40 13.30 -2.81
N ASP A 43 18.23 14.22 -3.32
CA ASP A 43 19.54 14.53 -2.75
C ASP A 43 19.42 15.09 -1.33
N ALA A 44 18.44 15.97 -1.08
CA ALA A 44 18.17 16.50 0.25
C ALA A 44 17.73 15.42 1.25
N LEU A 45 16.83 14.51 0.84
CA LEU A 45 16.40 13.36 1.65
C LEU A 45 17.58 12.44 1.97
N ASN A 46 18.40 12.14 0.96
CA ASN A 46 19.59 11.31 1.13
C ASN A 46 20.61 11.94 2.09
N ALA A 47 20.84 13.24 2.00
CA ALA A 47 21.76 13.97 2.86
C ALA A 47 21.25 14.14 4.30
N ALA A 48 19.93 14.21 4.50
CA ALA A 48 19.34 14.36 5.83
C ALA A 48 19.50 13.10 6.69
N ALA A 49 19.50 11.90 6.09
CA ALA A 49 19.72 10.62 6.76
C ALA A 49 18.87 10.48 8.05
N GLU A 50 19.50 10.36 9.23
CA GLU A 50 18.84 10.22 10.54
C GLU A 50 18.10 11.49 11.00
N ALA A 51 18.34 12.64 10.35
CA ALA A 51 17.67 13.90 10.69
C ALA A 51 16.33 14.09 9.95
N LEU A 52 15.83 13.04 9.30
CA LEU A 52 14.52 13.05 8.65
C LEU A 52 13.38 13.04 9.68
N ASN A 53 12.25 13.60 9.27
CA ASN A 53 10.97 13.63 9.97
C ASN A 53 9.86 13.86 8.95
N ASP A 54 8.60 13.60 9.31
CA ASP A 54 7.45 13.61 8.39
C ASP A 54 7.35 14.93 7.62
N PRO A 55 7.40 16.12 8.27
CA PRO A 55 7.29 17.38 7.52
C PRO A 55 8.41 17.57 6.50
N ARG A 56 9.62 17.05 6.75
CA ARG A 56 10.72 17.10 5.77
C ARG A 56 10.50 16.13 4.62
N ILE A 57 9.98 14.95 4.92
CA ILE A 57 9.68 13.92 3.92
C ILE A 57 8.55 14.41 3.01
N GLU A 58 7.41 14.79 3.57
CA GLU A 58 6.24 15.31 2.85
C GLU A 58 6.61 16.48 1.91
N ASN A 59 7.32 17.49 2.43
CA ASN A 59 7.74 18.65 1.63
C ASN A 59 8.68 18.30 0.47
N ALA A 60 9.37 17.16 0.53
CA ALA A 60 10.32 16.73 -0.48
C ALA A 60 9.68 15.83 -1.54
N ILE A 61 8.73 14.96 -1.16
CA ILE A 61 8.17 13.92 -2.04
C ILE A 61 6.89 14.35 -2.76
N PHE A 62 6.27 15.44 -2.34
CA PHE A 62 5.11 16.03 -3.00
C PHE A 62 5.50 17.04 -4.07
N ASN A 63 4.67 17.12 -5.11
CA ASN A 63 4.86 18.00 -6.24
C ASN A 63 3.67 18.96 -6.39
N ASP A 64 3.76 19.83 -7.40
CA ASP A 64 2.83 20.91 -7.67
C ASP A 64 1.46 20.43 -8.17
N LEU A 65 1.30 19.15 -8.50
CA LEU A 65 0.01 18.58 -8.92
C LEU A 65 -0.94 18.36 -7.74
N VAL A 66 -0.47 18.45 -6.49
CA VAL A 66 -1.35 18.32 -5.32
C VAL A 66 -2.48 19.34 -5.36
N GLY A 67 -3.72 18.85 -5.39
CA GLY A 67 -4.94 19.65 -5.48
C GLY A 67 -5.46 19.85 -6.91
N ASP A 68 -4.67 19.50 -7.93
CA ASP A 68 -5.11 19.59 -9.33
C ASP A 68 -6.03 18.43 -9.72
N THR A 69 -6.99 18.72 -10.59
CA THR A 69 -7.82 17.71 -11.24
C THR A 69 -7.16 17.24 -12.54
N VAL A 70 -6.90 15.94 -12.61
CA VAL A 70 -6.21 15.30 -13.72
C VAL A 70 -7.07 14.23 -14.39
N ARG A 71 -6.74 13.90 -15.64
CA ARG A 71 -7.26 12.73 -16.35
C ARG A 71 -6.11 11.78 -16.67
N VAL A 72 -6.30 10.51 -16.32
CA VAL A 72 -5.36 9.42 -16.65
C VAL A 72 -6.13 8.24 -17.25
N GLY A 73 -5.52 7.56 -18.22
CA GLY A 73 -5.99 6.26 -18.70
C GLY A 73 -5.30 5.16 -17.90
N ALA A 74 -6.05 4.30 -17.21
CA ALA A 74 -5.47 3.34 -16.27
C ALA A 74 -6.06 1.94 -16.39
N ILE A 75 -5.27 0.94 -16.06
CA ILE A 75 -5.64 -0.46 -15.92
C ILE A 75 -5.93 -0.71 -14.43
N VAL A 76 -7.07 -1.30 -14.10
CA VAL A 76 -7.40 -1.71 -12.73
C VAL A 76 -6.52 -2.92 -12.35
N MET A 77 -5.76 -2.80 -11.27
CA MET A 77 -4.74 -3.79 -10.88
C MET A 77 -5.15 -4.60 -9.64
N SER A 78 -6.11 -4.14 -8.86
CA SER A 78 -6.57 -4.83 -7.65
C SER A 78 -8.10 -4.85 -7.58
N ASP A 79 -8.66 -5.92 -7.02
CA ASP A 79 -10.09 -6.06 -6.73
C ASP A 79 -10.54 -5.06 -5.65
N PRO A 80 -11.41 -4.07 -5.97
CA PRO A 80 -11.86 -3.08 -4.99
C PRO A 80 -12.72 -3.66 -3.86
N THR A 81 -13.34 -4.84 -4.08
CA THR A 81 -14.19 -5.49 -3.08
C THR A 81 -13.39 -6.06 -1.90
N LEU A 82 -12.07 -6.08 -2.01
CA LEU A 82 -11.13 -6.48 -0.95
C LEU A 82 -10.66 -5.32 -0.08
N SER A 83 -11.05 -4.08 -0.36
CA SER A 83 -10.64 -2.91 0.44
C SER A 83 -11.06 -3.04 1.90
N GLY A 84 -10.08 -3.16 2.80
CA GLY A 84 -10.25 -3.34 4.25
C GLY A 84 -9.79 -2.17 5.13
N LEU A 85 -9.18 -1.14 4.54
CA LEU A 85 -8.51 -0.07 5.27
C LEU A 85 -9.49 0.86 6.01
N SER A 86 -10.52 1.37 5.33
CA SER A 86 -11.55 2.23 5.95
C SER A 86 -12.51 1.39 6.78
N SER A 87 -12.66 1.68 8.08
CA SER A 87 -13.70 1.03 8.88
C SER A 87 -15.11 1.22 8.27
N PRO A 88 -15.95 0.17 8.27
CA PRO A 88 -17.35 0.28 7.86
C PRO A 88 -18.18 1.00 8.91
N ASP A 89 -19.30 1.57 8.48
CA ASP A 89 -20.32 2.10 9.37
C ASP A 89 -21.26 0.99 9.89
N GLY A 90 -22.32 1.36 10.61
CA GLY A 90 -23.29 0.41 11.15
C GLY A 90 -24.10 -0.38 10.11
N SER A 91 -23.98 -0.04 8.82
CA SER A 91 -24.57 -0.78 7.69
C SER A 91 -23.58 -1.71 7.00
N GLY A 92 -22.34 -1.79 7.48
CA GLY A 92 -21.29 -2.61 6.87
C GLY A 92 -20.60 -1.95 5.68
N LEU A 93 -20.81 -0.64 5.47
CA LEU A 93 -20.29 0.09 4.32
C LEU A 93 -19.14 1.02 4.72
N PRO A 94 -17.97 0.94 4.06
CA PRO A 94 -16.86 1.84 4.33
C PRO A 94 -17.11 3.23 3.76
N SER A 95 -16.57 4.24 4.44
CA SER A 95 -16.55 5.63 3.94
C SER A 95 -15.74 5.81 2.66
N ARG A 96 -14.78 4.91 2.40
CA ARG A 96 -13.88 4.95 1.25
C ARG A 96 -13.50 3.55 0.79
N VAL A 97 -13.40 3.36 -0.52
CA VAL A 97 -12.84 2.14 -1.13
C VAL A 97 -11.46 2.44 -1.71
N HIS A 98 -10.50 1.55 -1.42
CA HIS A 98 -9.10 1.68 -1.84
C HIS A 98 -8.79 0.60 -2.87
N PHE A 99 -8.21 0.99 -3.99
CA PHE A 99 -7.73 0.06 -5.01
C PHE A 99 -6.53 0.68 -5.73
N PHE A 100 -5.85 -0.12 -6.54
CA PHE A 100 -4.66 0.30 -7.26
C PHE A 100 -4.88 0.20 -8.76
N VAL A 101 -4.26 1.13 -9.47
CA VAL A 101 -4.29 1.19 -10.93
C VAL A 101 -2.87 1.35 -11.47
N ARG A 102 -2.67 0.97 -12.73
CA ARG A 102 -1.43 1.21 -13.49
C ARG A 102 -1.76 2.00 -14.75
N ASP A 103 -0.97 3.02 -15.05
CA ASP A 103 -1.15 3.83 -16.25
C ASP A 103 -1.07 2.96 -17.52
N THR A 104 -1.99 3.18 -18.46
CA THR A 104 -1.94 2.54 -19.78
C THR A 104 -0.68 2.92 -20.57
N ALA A 105 -0.09 4.10 -20.32
CA ALA A 105 1.17 4.53 -20.88
C ALA A 105 2.33 3.61 -20.49
N ALA A 106 2.21 2.83 -19.41
CA ALA A 106 3.21 1.83 -19.00
C ALA A 106 3.54 0.82 -20.10
N VAL A 107 2.57 0.51 -20.98
CA VAL A 107 2.73 -0.41 -22.11
C VAL A 107 3.81 0.08 -23.09
N SER A 108 3.96 1.39 -23.26
CA SER A 108 4.93 1.97 -24.19
C SER A 108 6.12 2.66 -23.51
N LEU A 109 5.95 3.15 -22.28
CA LEU A 109 6.95 3.95 -21.56
C LEU A 109 7.62 3.21 -20.40
N GLY A 110 7.28 1.94 -20.17
CA GLY A 110 7.75 1.17 -19.04
C GLY A 110 6.94 1.40 -17.77
N VAL A 111 7.00 0.45 -16.85
CA VAL A 111 6.12 0.36 -15.67
C VAL A 111 6.56 1.22 -14.49
N GLU A 112 7.80 1.71 -14.47
CA GLU A 112 8.36 2.54 -13.40
C GLU A 112 7.55 3.83 -13.22
N GLY A 113 7.12 4.06 -11.97
CA GLY A 113 6.33 5.21 -11.56
C GLY A 113 4.88 5.22 -12.05
N MET A 114 4.41 4.16 -12.71
CA MET A 114 3.09 4.14 -13.35
C MET A 114 1.97 3.58 -12.47
N GLY A 115 2.28 3.08 -11.27
CA GLY A 115 1.29 2.60 -10.30
C GLY A 115 0.84 3.69 -9.33
N ILE A 116 -0.43 3.71 -8.95
CA ILE A 116 -0.93 4.61 -7.91
C ILE A 116 -2.14 4.03 -7.20
N GLN A 117 -2.32 4.44 -5.95
CA GLN A 117 -3.52 4.18 -5.18
C GLN A 117 -4.65 5.14 -5.59
N VAL A 118 -5.85 4.59 -5.74
CA VAL A 118 -7.10 5.35 -5.88
C VAL A 118 -7.90 5.18 -4.59
N VAL A 119 -8.37 6.29 -4.04
CA VAL A 119 -9.14 6.33 -2.79
C VAL A 119 -10.47 7.04 -3.04
N ASP A 120 -11.53 6.25 -3.15
CA ASP A 120 -12.83 6.74 -3.56
C ASP A 120 -13.81 6.85 -2.39
N GLY A 121 -14.18 8.09 -2.03
CA GLY A 121 -15.22 8.40 -1.04
C GLY A 121 -16.65 8.43 -1.61
N SER A 122 -16.81 8.40 -2.93
CA SER A 122 -18.07 8.38 -3.68
C SER A 122 -18.20 7.07 -4.48
N TRP A 123 -17.65 5.99 -3.95
CA TRP A 123 -17.46 4.72 -4.66
C TRP A 123 -18.76 4.10 -5.19
N GLN A 124 -19.91 4.34 -4.55
CA GLN A 124 -21.21 3.91 -5.08
C GLN A 124 -21.58 4.65 -6.37
N GLU A 125 -21.40 5.97 -6.38
CA GLU A 125 -21.75 6.84 -7.53
C GLU A 125 -20.81 6.58 -8.71
N ASN A 126 -19.53 6.35 -8.42
CA ASN A 126 -18.51 6.00 -9.40
C ASN A 126 -18.58 4.52 -9.85
N GLY A 127 -19.41 3.69 -9.21
CA GLY A 127 -19.57 2.28 -9.57
C GLY A 127 -18.34 1.42 -9.34
N VAL A 128 -17.49 1.77 -8.37
CA VAL A 128 -16.17 1.13 -8.13
C VAL A 128 -16.27 -0.38 -7.91
N LEU A 129 -17.30 -0.86 -7.20
CA LEU A 129 -17.46 -2.30 -6.94
C LEU A 129 -17.83 -3.12 -8.18
N GLY A 130 -18.14 -2.46 -9.30
CA GLY A 130 -18.33 -3.11 -10.60
C GLY A 130 -17.05 -3.28 -11.43
N LEU A 131 -15.92 -2.73 -10.96
CA LEU A 131 -14.64 -2.83 -11.66
C LEU A 131 -14.01 -4.21 -11.46
N LEU A 132 -13.39 -4.72 -12.52
CA LEU A 132 -12.63 -5.96 -12.52
C LEU A 132 -11.15 -5.71 -12.77
N ILE A 133 -10.27 -6.57 -12.24
CA ILE A 133 -8.85 -6.54 -12.59
C ILE A 133 -8.71 -6.70 -14.11
N GLY A 134 -7.95 -5.81 -14.73
CA GLY A 134 -7.76 -5.74 -16.18
C GLY A 134 -8.79 -4.90 -16.93
N ASP A 135 -9.77 -4.30 -16.25
CA ASP A 135 -10.55 -3.21 -16.84
C ASP A 135 -9.64 -2.03 -17.16
N VAL A 136 -9.89 -1.39 -18.30
CA VAL A 136 -9.24 -0.14 -18.69
C VAL A 136 -10.23 0.98 -18.48
N VAL A 137 -9.84 1.96 -17.67
CA VAL A 137 -10.68 3.08 -17.26
C VAL A 137 -10.10 4.42 -17.70
N GLU A 138 -10.98 5.36 -18.04
CA GLU A 138 -10.67 6.78 -17.92
C GLU A 138 -10.97 7.22 -16.48
N LEU A 139 -9.94 7.66 -15.77
CA LEU A 139 -10.00 8.14 -14.41
C LEU A 139 -9.81 9.65 -14.41
N VAL A 140 -10.83 10.40 -14.00
CA VAL A 140 -10.74 11.82 -13.71
C VAL A 140 -10.81 11.99 -12.21
N GLY A 141 -9.83 12.65 -11.61
CA GLY A 141 -9.75 12.79 -10.16
C GLY A 141 -8.80 13.88 -9.71
N THR A 142 -8.89 14.21 -8.43
CA THR A 142 -7.98 15.16 -7.79
C THR A 142 -6.77 14.42 -7.24
N VAL A 143 -5.58 14.89 -7.57
CA VAL A 143 -4.35 14.40 -6.93
C VAL A 143 -4.33 14.89 -5.50
N SER A 144 -4.24 13.97 -4.56
CA SER A 144 -4.22 14.28 -3.13
C SER A 144 -3.12 13.48 -2.44
N PRO A 145 -2.36 14.09 -1.53
CA PRO A 145 -1.53 13.34 -0.61
C PRO A 145 -2.39 12.82 0.55
N PHE A 146 -1.99 11.69 1.11
CA PHE A 146 -2.40 11.25 2.45
C PHE A 146 -1.17 10.67 3.14
N ASP A 147 -0.81 11.25 4.28
CA ASP A 147 0.50 11.08 4.94
C ASP A 147 1.62 11.31 3.92
N GLU A 148 2.42 10.32 3.54
CA GLU A 148 3.46 10.42 2.51
C GLU A 148 3.10 9.73 1.18
N VAL A 149 1.83 9.36 0.97
CA VAL A 149 1.36 8.66 -0.24
C VAL A 149 0.69 9.64 -1.19
N MET A 150 1.12 9.66 -2.45
CA MET A 150 0.36 10.28 -3.53
C MET A 150 -0.75 9.33 -3.99
N GLN A 151 -1.98 9.85 -4.05
CA GLN A 151 -3.16 9.09 -4.43
C GLN A 151 -4.10 9.94 -5.30
N ILE A 152 -5.04 9.29 -5.97
CA ILE A 152 -6.10 9.96 -6.73
C ILE A 152 -7.44 9.78 -6.00
N ALA A 153 -8.10 10.90 -5.70
CA ALA A 153 -9.50 10.91 -5.29
C ALA A 153 -10.38 11.11 -6.53
N PRO A 154 -11.12 10.08 -7.01
CA PRO A 154 -11.86 10.15 -8.25
C PRO A 154 -13.05 11.12 -8.16
N VAL A 155 -13.22 11.89 -9.23
CA VAL A 155 -14.46 12.61 -9.55
C VAL A 155 -15.36 11.74 -10.42
N SER A 156 -14.76 10.95 -11.32
CA SER A 156 -15.47 9.98 -12.15
C SER A 156 -14.54 8.87 -12.62
N ILE A 157 -15.11 7.66 -12.75
CA ILE A 157 -14.43 6.50 -13.33
C ILE A 157 -15.31 5.96 -14.44
N THR A 158 -14.77 5.82 -15.65
CA THR A 158 -15.50 5.26 -16.79
C THR A 158 -14.72 4.10 -17.37
N VAL A 159 -15.30 2.90 -17.37
CA VAL A 159 -14.73 1.75 -18.08
C VAL A 159 -14.82 2.00 -19.59
N ILE A 160 -13.67 2.04 -20.25
CA ILE A 160 -13.55 2.26 -21.71
C ILE A 160 -13.16 0.99 -22.46
N GLY A 161 -12.84 -0.09 -21.75
CA GLY A 161 -12.58 -1.41 -22.30
C GLY A 161 -11.85 -2.29 -21.30
N THR A 162 -11.10 -3.27 -21.81
CA THR A 162 -10.25 -4.17 -21.02
C THR A 162 -8.87 -4.27 -21.66
N VAL A 163 -7.88 -4.80 -20.92
CA VAL A 163 -6.54 -5.10 -21.46
C VAL A 163 -6.64 -5.87 -22.78
N GLY A 164 -7.58 -6.83 -22.88
CA GLY A 164 -7.82 -7.60 -24.09
C GLY A 164 -8.44 -6.81 -25.24
N SER A 165 -9.34 -5.85 -24.98
CA SER A 165 -9.93 -5.04 -26.06
C SER A 165 -8.97 -4.00 -26.63
N PHE A 166 -7.94 -3.62 -25.87
CA PHE A 166 -6.87 -2.70 -26.28
C PHE A 166 -5.64 -3.42 -26.86
N ASP A 167 -5.68 -4.75 -27.00
CA ASP A 167 -4.55 -5.58 -27.45
C ASP A 167 -3.26 -5.35 -26.63
N PHE A 168 -3.40 -5.01 -25.35
CA PHE A 168 -2.24 -4.85 -24.46
C PHE A 168 -1.61 -6.22 -24.17
N PRO A 169 -0.28 -6.29 -24.04
CA PRO A 169 0.38 -7.54 -23.67
C PRO A 169 -0.05 -7.97 -22.26
N ALA A 170 -0.12 -9.28 -22.01
CA ALA A 170 -0.42 -9.79 -20.67
C ALA A 170 0.52 -9.23 -19.59
N SER A 171 1.78 -8.97 -19.98
CA SER A 171 2.80 -8.36 -19.11
C SER A 171 2.49 -6.93 -18.66
N ALA A 172 1.48 -6.27 -19.23
CA ALA A 172 0.99 -4.99 -18.74
C ALA A 172 0.46 -5.10 -17.30
N MET A 173 0.03 -6.30 -16.88
CA MET A 173 -0.46 -6.57 -15.53
C MET A 173 0.55 -7.30 -14.64
N ASP A 174 1.70 -7.72 -15.18
CA ASP A 174 2.69 -8.46 -14.40
C ASP A 174 3.28 -7.58 -13.27
N PRO A 175 3.59 -8.17 -12.11
CA PRO A 175 4.32 -7.48 -11.06
C PRO A 175 5.77 -7.24 -11.48
N VAL A 176 6.38 -6.18 -10.97
CA VAL A 176 7.82 -5.94 -11.12
C VAL A 176 8.58 -6.76 -10.09
N VAL A 177 9.47 -7.65 -10.52
CA VAL A 177 10.31 -8.43 -9.60
C VAL A 177 11.40 -7.54 -9.03
N ILE A 178 11.41 -7.38 -7.71
CA ILE A 178 12.36 -6.54 -6.97
C ILE A 178 12.84 -7.23 -5.68
N THR A 179 13.81 -6.61 -5.03
CA THR A 179 14.35 -7.00 -3.73
C THR A 179 14.00 -5.97 -2.66
N THR A 180 14.06 -6.38 -1.40
CA THR A 180 13.89 -5.47 -0.25
C THR A 180 14.92 -4.33 -0.24
N ALA A 181 16.08 -4.51 -0.90
CA ALA A 181 17.11 -3.49 -1.06
C ALA A 181 16.80 -2.44 -2.14
N ASP A 182 15.87 -2.74 -3.05
CA ASP A 182 15.38 -1.75 -4.01
C ASP A 182 14.44 -0.75 -3.32
N VAL A 183 13.72 -1.21 -2.30
CA VAL A 183 12.73 -0.42 -1.56
C VAL A 183 13.35 0.30 -0.35
N HIS A 184 14.20 -0.40 0.39
CA HIS A 184 14.84 0.11 1.60
C HIS A 184 16.35 0.08 1.48
N ARG A 185 17.02 0.91 2.27
CA ARG A 185 18.47 0.95 2.43
C ARG A 185 18.86 0.88 3.89
N VAL A 186 20.04 0.34 4.15
CA VAL A 186 20.63 0.35 5.49
C VAL A 186 21.20 1.73 5.78
N VAL A 187 20.86 2.27 6.95
CA VAL A 187 21.43 3.51 7.49
C VAL A 187 21.98 3.24 8.89
N THR A 188 22.60 4.24 9.50
CA THR A 188 22.95 4.11 10.93
C THR A 188 21.64 4.15 11.73
N GLY A 189 21.52 3.25 12.72
CA GLY A 189 20.31 3.13 13.56
C GLY A 189 19.23 2.18 13.03
N GLY A 190 19.15 1.89 11.72
CA GLY A 190 18.08 1.05 11.18
C GLY A 190 18.05 0.99 9.66
N ILE A 191 16.85 0.89 9.09
CA ILE A 191 16.58 0.96 7.65
C ILE A 191 15.73 2.17 7.31
N GLN A 192 15.75 2.58 6.05
CA GLN A 192 15.00 3.73 5.56
C GLN A 192 14.58 3.48 4.12
N ALA A 193 13.53 4.16 3.65
CA ALA A 193 13.18 4.30 2.24
C ALA A 193 14.42 4.56 1.38
N ASN A 194 14.51 3.82 0.28
CA ASN A 194 15.44 4.12 -0.79
C ASN A 194 14.87 5.26 -1.63
N TRP A 195 15.12 6.50 -1.20
CA TRP A 195 14.59 7.72 -1.82
C TRP A 195 14.88 7.83 -3.32
N SER A 196 15.99 7.24 -3.78
CA SER A 196 16.35 7.22 -5.19
C SER A 196 15.41 6.39 -6.06
N ASN A 197 14.71 5.42 -5.47
CA ASN A 197 13.78 4.53 -6.18
C ASN A 197 12.31 4.84 -5.86
N LEU A 198 12.03 5.75 -4.90
CA LEU A 198 10.67 5.98 -4.40
C LEU A 198 9.70 6.42 -5.50
N ALA A 199 10.12 7.32 -6.39
CA ALA A 199 9.28 7.79 -7.50
C ALA A 199 8.90 6.66 -8.47
N ASP A 200 9.77 5.66 -8.64
CA ASP A 200 9.54 4.53 -9.55
C ASP A 200 8.70 3.43 -8.91
N LEU A 201 8.74 3.32 -7.58
CA LEU A 201 8.17 2.20 -6.82
C LEU A 201 6.91 2.55 -6.03
N ARG A 202 6.63 3.81 -5.69
CA ARG A 202 5.42 4.17 -4.91
C ARG A 202 4.15 3.82 -5.69
N GLY A 203 3.22 3.10 -5.06
CA GLY A 203 1.99 2.61 -5.68
C GLY A 203 2.18 1.45 -6.67
N GLN A 204 3.41 0.98 -6.88
CA GLN A 204 3.72 0.00 -7.90
C GLN A 204 3.33 -1.43 -7.47
N TYR A 205 2.80 -2.20 -8.41
CA TYR A 205 2.60 -3.65 -8.24
C TYR A 205 3.92 -4.39 -8.42
N VAL A 206 4.39 -5.04 -7.35
CA VAL A 206 5.71 -5.65 -7.26
C VAL A 206 5.64 -7.09 -6.76
N ARG A 207 6.71 -7.86 -6.97
CA ARG A 207 6.88 -9.22 -6.47
C ARG A 207 8.28 -9.40 -5.87
N PHE A 208 8.32 -9.95 -4.67
CA PHE A 208 9.53 -10.41 -4.00
C PHE A 208 9.57 -11.94 -4.10
N GLU A 209 10.65 -12.46 -4.67
CA GLU A 209 10.83 -13.90 -4.86
C GLU A 209 11.86 -14.47 -3.88
N ASN A 210 11.61 -15.69 -3.42
CA ASN A 210 12.48 -16.41 -2.48
C ASN A 210 12.81 -15.60 -1.22
N ALA A 211 11.88 -14.75 -0.78
CA ALA A 211 12.02 -13.99 0.45
C ALA A 211 11.90 -14.90 1.67
N LEU A 212 12.47 -14.49 2.80
CA LEU A 212 12.37 -15.18 4.08
C LEU A 212 11.64 -14.32 5.09
N VAL A 213 10.63 -14.89 5.75
CA VAL A 213 9.97 -14.27 6.90
C VAL A 213 10.98 -14.10 8.03
N GLN A 214 11.10 -12.87 8.53
CA GLN A 214 12.05 -12.48 9.57
C GLN A 214 11.39 -12.49 10.95
N ARG A 215 10.25 -11.81 11.08
CA ARG A 215 9.51 -11.67 12.33
C ARG A 215 8.02 -11.74 12.08
N ARG A 216 7.27 -12.14 13.09
CA ARG A 216 5.82 -12.00 13.15
C ARG A 216 5.36 -11.74 14.58
N ASP A 217 4.31 -10.96 14.71
CA ASP A 217 3.52 -10.77 15.91
C ASP A 217 2.07 -11.13 15.57
N ILE A 218 1.55 -12.16 16.24
CA ILE A 218 0.20 -12.68 16.07
C ILE A 218 -0.65 -12.49 17.34
N SER A 219 -0.19 -11.63 18.25
CA SER A 219 -0.90 -11.33 19.50
C SER A 219 -2.08 -10.36 19.31
N SER A 220 -2.16 -9.72 18.15
CA SER A 220 -3.23 -8.82 17.73
C SER A 220 -4.00 -9.38 16.54
N ASP A 221 -5.27 -8.99 16.42
CA ASP A 221 -6.13 -9.25 15.26
C ASP A 221 -5.64 -8.52 13.98
N ARG A 222 -4.62 -7.67 14.10
CA ARG A 222 -3.84 -7.10 12.99
C ARG A 222 -2.43 -7.69 13.04
N PRO A 223 -2.21 -8.91 12.51
CA PRO A 223 -0.93 -9.58 12.63
C PRO A 223 0.15 -8.82 11.86
N ASN A 224 1.18 -8.38 12.56
CA ASN A 224 2.33 -7.70 11.96
C ASN A 224 3.40 -8.72 11.62
N TRP A 225 4.06 -8.58 10.48
CA TRP A 225 5.18 -9.45 10.13
C TRP A 225 6.09 -8.81 9.09
N THR A 226 7.34 -9.24 9.08
CA THR A 226 8.36 -8.76 8.15
C THR A 226 8.99 -9.89 7.37
N PHE A 227 9.48 -9.56 6.19
CA PHE A 227 10.27 -10.46 5.36
C PHE A 227 11.47 -9.72 4.77
N SER A 228 12.43 -10.48 4.25
CA SER A 228 13.64 -9.97 3.61
C SER A 228 14.07 -10.84 2.44
N THR A 229 14.66 -10.22 1.42
CA THR A 229 15.32 -10.93 0.30
C THR A 229 16.85 -10.91 0.38
N ASP A 230 17.42 -10.24 1.38
CA ASP A 230 18.87 -10.01 1.51
C ASP A 230 19.43 -10.42 2.88
N GLY A 231 18.82 -11.45 3.48
CA GLY A 231 19.28 -12.02 4.75
C GLY A 231 18.99 -11.14 5.97
N GLY A 232 18.02 -10.23 5.87
CA GLY A 232 17.56 -9.35 6.95
C GLY A 232 18.25 -7.98 6.99
N ALA A 233 19.13 -7.66 6.02
CA ALA A 233 19.76 -6.35 5.95
C ALA A 233 18.73 -5.25 5.66
N THR A 234 17.81 -5.53 4.75
CA THR A 234 16.60 -4.74 4.51
C THR A 234 15.36 -5.60 4.72
N GLN A 235 14.27 -5.00 5.18
CA GLN A 235 13.04 -5.71 5.50
C GLN A 235 11.85 -4.89 5.04
N LEU A 236 10.79 -5.55 4.58
CA LEU A 236 9.47 -4.94 4.40
C LEU A 236 8.51 -5.56 5.40
N TYR A 237 7.53 -4.77 5.84
CA TYR A 237 6.38 -5.26 6.58
C TYR A 237 5.11 -5.16 5.72
N ILE A 238 4.08 -5.87 6.14
CA ILE A 238 2.78 -5.86 5.47
C ILE A 238 1.93 -4.70 5.96
N ARG A 239 1.35 -3.98 5.01
CA ARG A 239 0.28 -3.01 5.25
C ARG A 239 -1.07 -3.70 5.14
N ASP A 240 -1.94 -3.45 6.09
CA ASP A 240 -3.23 -4.10 6.21
C ASP A 240 -4.32 -3.37 5.40
N ILE A 241 -4.09 -3.23 4.09
CA ILE A 241 -5.03 -2.59 3.17
C ILE A 241 -6.22 -3.51 2.87
N SER A 242 -5.97 -4.82 2.76
CA SER A 242 -6.96 -5.80 2.29
C SER A 242 -7.66 -6.55 3.42
N LEU A 243 -8.96 -6.84 3.23
CA LEU A 243 -9.76 -7.74 4.05
C LEU A 243 -9.16 -9.15 4.14
N ALA A 244 -8.40 -9.59 3.14
CA ALA A 244 -7.73 -10.88 3.16
C ALA A 244 -6.71 -11.01 4.30
N TYR A 245 -6.17 -9.88 4.80
CA TYR A 245 -5.06 -9.86 5.76
C TYR A 245 -5.44 -9.18 7.08
N ARG A 246 -6.74 -9.00 7.35
CA ARG A 246 -7.25 -8.32 8.55
C ARG A 246 -8.25 -9.17 9.32
N ASN A 247 -7.85 -9.60 10.51
CA ASN A 247 -8.70 -10.44 11.36
C ASN A 247 -9.65 -9.58 12.21
N ASP A 248 -9.33 -8.31 12.43
CA ASP A 248 -10.18 -7.38 13.18
C ASP A 248 -11.37 -6.82 12.37
N ARG A 249 -11.61 -7.36 11.17
CA ARG A 249 -12.72 -6.99 10.27
C ARG A 249 -13.77 -8.09 10.10
N ASP A 250 -13.61 -9.22 10.78
CA ASP A 250 -14.54 -10.36 10.66
C ASP A 250 -16.00 -9.92 10.93
N GLY A 251 -16.87 -10.24 9.98
CA GLY A 251 -18.31 -9.93 10.04
C GLY A 251 -18.70 -8.45 10.09
N ALA A 252 -17.75 -7.51 9.86
CA ALA A 252 -18.03 -6.08 9.97
C ALA A 252 -18.50 -5.43 8.65
N TYR A 253 -18.16 -6.03 7.51
CA TYR A 253 -18.50 -5.53 6.17
C TYR A 253 -19.76 -6.19 5.62
N ASP A 254 -20.48 -5.49 4.74
CA ASP A 254 -21.58 -6.07 3.95
C ASP A 254 -21.02 -7.10 2.95
N ASP A 255 -21.14 -8.38 3.30
CA ASP A 255 -20.63 -9.52 2.51
C ASP A 255 -21.38 -9.75 1.20
N SER A 256 -22.48 -9.02 0.95
CA SER A 256 -23.14 -8.99 -0.35
C SER A 256 -22.46 -8.07 -1.37
N GLN A 257 -21.58 -7.17 -0.89
CA GLN A 257 -20.88 -6.18 -1.71
C GLN A 257 -19.35 -6.33 -1.64
N PHE A 258 -18.83 -6.76 -0.49
CA PHE A 258 -17.40 -6.91 -0.23
C PHE A 258 -17.02 -8.38 -0.08
N ARG A 259 -15.81 -8.71 -0.52
CA ARG A 259 -15.26 -10.06 -0.39
C ARG A 259 -14.61 -10.21 0.99
N VAL A 260 -15.44 -10.61 1.95
CA VAL A 260 -15.04 -10.81 3.35
C VAL A 260 -14.44 -12.20 3.57
N PHE A 261 -13.40 -12.28 4.40
CA PHE A 261 -12.82 -13.54 4.88
C PHE A 261 -13.22 -13.75 6.33
N PHE A 262 -13.74 -14.94 6.63
CA PHE A 262 -14.21 -15.33 7.96
C PHE A 262 -13.22 -16.24 8.69
N ASP A 263 -12.10 -16.57 8.03
CA ASP A 263 -10.96 -17.26 8.64
C ASP A 263 -9.82 -16.27 8.93
N ASP A 264 -9.33 -16.32 10.16
CA ASP A 264 -8.18 -15.52 10.57
C ASP A 264 -6.96 -15.81 9.70
N PHE A 265 -6.42 -14.75 9.10
CA PHE A 265 -5.11 -14.81 8.48
C PHE A 265 -4.04 -15.05 9.54
N THR A 266 -3.16 -16.02 9.29
CA THR A 266 -1.97 -16.27 10.09
C THR A 266 -0.73 -16.16 9.20
N PRO A 267 0.18 -15.20 9.43
CA PRO A 267 1.40 -15.09 8.64
C PRO A 267 2.30 -16.32 8.83
N PRO A 268 3.07 -16.73 7.80
CA PRO A 268 3.99 -17.87 7.91
C PRO A 268 5.01 -17.66 9.05
N PRO A 269 5.49 -18.72 9.71
CA PRO A 269 6.47 -18.57 10.80
C PRO A 269 7.81 -18.00 10.31
N PRO A 270 8.58 -17.34 11.19
CA PRO A 270 9.95 -16.92 10.87
C PRO A 270 10.79 -18.07 10.32
N GLY A 271 11.53 -17.81 9.25
CA GLY A 271 12.27 -18.82 8.48
C GLY A 271 11.47 -19.49 7.36
N SER A 272 10.17 -19.22 7.23
CA SER A 272 9.42 -19.57 6.03
C SER A 272 9.94 -18.81 4.82
N GLY A 273 10.06 -19.52 3.72
CA GLY A 273 10.34 -18.94 2.42
C GLY A 273 9.03 -18.70 1.69
N ILE A 274 8.96 -17.54 1.05
CA ILE A 274 7.75 -17.05 0.40
C ILE A 274 8.08 -16.41 -0.94
N ASN A 275 7.09 -16.40 -1.82
CA ASN A 275 6.98 -15.35 -2.81
C ASN A 275 5.80 -14.47 -2.41
N LEU A 276 5.99 -13.16 -2.44
CA LEU A 276 4.96 -12.20 -2.06
C LEU A 276 4.86 -11.13 -3.12
N GLN A 277 3.64 -10.83 -3.54
CA GLN A 277 3.35 -9.71 -4.43
C GLN A 277 2.32 -8.78 -3.82
N GLY A 278 2.17 -7.58 -4.37
CA GLY A 278 1.31 -6.55 -3.80
C GLY A 278 1.75 -5.16 -4.20
N PHE A 279 1.14 -4.15 -3.58
CA PHE A 279 1.38 -2.75 -3.92
C PHE A 279 2.20 -2.06 -2.85
N LEU A 280 3.23 -1.33 -3.26
CA LEU A 280 4.04 -0.55 -2.32
C LEU A 280 3.33 0.73 -1.92
N ALA A 281 3.27 0.99 -0.62
CA ALA A 281 2.73 2.22 -0.05
C ALA A 281 3.72 2.75 0.98
N PHE A 282 3.97 4.06 0.98
CA PHE A 282 4.66 4.69 2.10
C PHE A 282 3.75 4.62 3.33
N ASP A 283 4.34 4.38 4.49
CA ASP A 283 3.57 4.14 5.70
C ASP A 283 4.44 4.52 6.92
N ASP A 284 3.84 5.29 7.84
CA ASP A 284 4.46 5.80 9.07
C ASP A 284 4.51 4.73 10.19
N PHE A 285 4.12 3.50 9.86
CA PHE A 285 3.85 2.45 10.82
C PHE A 285 5.02 1.48 10.97
N ASP A 286 5.83 1.63 12.01
CA ASP A 286 6.93 0.71 12.32
C ASP A 286 6.65 -0.18 13.56
N PRO A 287 5.91 -1.29 13.41
CA PRO A 287 5.55 -2.15 14.53
C PRO A 287 6.75 -2.87 15.17
N PHE A 288 7.91 -2.88 14.49
CA PHE A 288 9.09 -3.63 14.94
C PHE A 288 10.28 -2.75 15.29
N GLY A 289 10.17 -1.42 15.19
CA GLY A 289 11.24 -0.48 15.44
C GLY A 289 12.47 -0.75 14.57
N ILE A 290 12.27 -1.02 13.28
CA ILE A 290 13.34 -1.28 12.31
C ILE A 290 13.76 -0.02 11.52
N GLY A 291 12.92 1.01 11.51
CA GLY A 291 13.13 2.27 10.82
C GLY A 291 14.15 3.17 11.49
N ALA A 292 14.76 4.03 10.68
CA ALA A 292 15.60 5.13 11.13
C ALA A 292 15.50 6.32 10.15
N PRO A 293 14.68 7.35 10.45
CA PRO A 293 13.73 7.42 11.57
C PRO A 293 12.57 6.41 11.40
N ASP A 294 11.81 6.18 12.47
CA ASP A 294 10.69 5.23 12.51
C ASP A 294 9.69 5.47 11.36
N ASP A 295 9.47 6.74 11.00
CA ASP A 295 8.49 7.19 9.99
C ASP A 295 9.02 7.15 8.54
N GLY A 296 10.15 6.47 8.32
CA GLY A 296 10.87 6.48 7.05
C GLY A 296 10.66 5.24 6.17
N LEU A 297 9.58 4.48 6.34
CA LEU A 297 9.44 3.14 5.75
C LEU A 297 8.35 3.04 4.67
N ILE A 298 8.53 2.02 3.84
CA ILE A 298 7.61 1.62 2.79
C ILE A 298 7.11 0.21 3.13
N ALA A 299 5.81 0.05 3.10
CA ALA A 299 5.13 -1.21 3.31
C ALA A 299 4.64 -1.81 1.99
N ILE A 300 4.30 -3.10 2.02
CA ILE A 300 3.60 -3.77 0.92
C ILE A 300 2.18 -4.17 1.34
N GLY A 301 1.19 -3.81 0.52
CA GLY A 301 -0.20 -4.24 0.64
C GLY A 301 -0.52 -5.33 -0.38
N PRO A 302 -0.42 -6.63 -0.04
CA PRO A 302 -1.05 -7.69 -0.83
C PRO A 302 -2.57 -7.55 -0.76
N MET A 303 -3.26 -7.86 -1.86
CA MET A 303 -4.70 -7.71 -1.97
C MET A 303 -5.42 -9.04 -1.87
N GLU A 304 -4.96 -10.05 -2.60
CA GLU A 304 -5.56 -11.39 -2.64
C GLU A 304 -4.77 -12.38 -1.78
N ARG A 305 -5.40 -13.44 -1.26
CA ARG A 305 -4.68 -14.49 -0.48
C ARG A 305 -3.58 -15.14 -1.33
N GLU A 306 -3.83 -15.26 -2.64
CA GLU A 306 -2.94 -15.77 -3.67
C GLU A 306 -1.70 -14.90 -3.89
N ASP A 307 -1.72 -13.64 -3.45
CA ASP A 307 -0.53 -12.78 -3.51
C ASP A 307 0.58 -13.26 -2.56
N LEU A 308 0.26 -14.14 -1.61
CA LEU A 308 1.21 -14.82 -0.74
C LEU A 308 1.33 -16.31 -1.10
N GLU A 309 2.49 -16.70 -1.60
CA GLU A 309 2.86 -18.09 -1.84
C GLU A 309 3.89 -18.54 -0.79
N VAL A 310 3.59 -19.58 -0.02
CA VAL A 310 4.57 -20.19 0.90
C VAL A 310 5.33 -21.30 0.17
N THR A 311 6.61 -21.07 -0.10
CA THR A 311 7.47 -22.00 -0.86
C THR A 311 8.20 -22.98 0.07
N VAL A 312 8.43 -22.59 1.32
CA VAL A 312 8.98 -23.46 2.36
C VAL A 312 8.46 -23.06 3.73
N THR A 313 8.12 -24.06 4.55
CA THR A 313 7.83 -23.87 5.98
C THR A 313 8.91 -24.56 6.82
N PRO A 314 9.55 -23.86 7.78
CA PRO A 314 10.48 -24.48 8.71
C PRO A 314 9.73 -25.42 9.66
N PRO A 315 10.40 -26.41 10.27
CA PRO A 315 9.79 -27.22 11.31
C PRO A 315 9.34 -26.34 12.48
N ILE A 316 8.12 -26.56 12.94
CA ILE A 316 7.58 -25.91 14.13
C ILE A 316 8.09 -26.67 15.35
N VAL A 317 8.73 -25.97 16.28
CA VAL A 317 9.24 -26.54 17.54
C VAL A 317 8.40 -26.02 18.70
N THR A 318 7.74 -26.92 19.42
CA THR A 318 6.88 -26.60 20.57
C THR A 318 7.26 -27.43 21.80
N ASN A 319 6.66 -27.11 22.95
CA ASN A 319 6.78 -27.87 24.20
C ASN A 319 8.23 -28.17 24.63
N VAL A 320 9.14 -27.23 24.39
CA VAL A 320 10.55 -27.36 24.74
C VAL A 320 10.68 -27.49 26.26
N THR A 321 11.06 -28.69 26.71
CA THR A 321 11.34 -28.99 28.10
C THR A 321 12.84 -29.16 28.25
N ARG A 322 13.43 -28.37 29.15
CA ARG A 322 14.86 -28.40 29.47
C ARG A 322 15.09 -28.14 30.96
N PRO A 323 16.16 -28.68 31.56
CA PRO A 323 16.53 -28.32 32.92
C PRO A 323 16.87 -26.84 33.01
N THR A 324 16.46 -26.18 34.10
CA THR A 324 16.79 -24.78 34.38
C THR A 324 18.23 -24.59 34.84
N THR A 325 18.87 -25.67 35.30
CA THR A 325 20.26 -25.69 35.76
C THR A 325 20.89 -27.02 35.38
N VAL A 326 22.12 -26.99 34.88
CA VAL A 326 22.94 -28.20 34.66
C VAL A 326 24.05 -28.16 35.70
N VAL A 327 24.07 -29.12 36.62
CA VAL A 327 25.07 -29.20 37.68
C VAL A 327 25.96 -30.41 37.42
N GLY A 328 27.27 -30.17 37.29
CA GLY A 328 28.25 -31.23 37.07
C GLY A 328 28.22 -31.83 35.66
N ALA A 329 28.61 -33.10 35.55
CA ALA A 329 28.73 -33.83 34.29
C ALA A 329 27.56 -34.80 34.04
N GLU A 330 26.41 -34.58 34.68
CA GLU A 330 25.25 -35.46 34.52
C GLU A 330 24.60 -35.30 33.14
N THR A 331 24.11 -36.42 32.59
CA THR A 331 23.32 -36.39 31.36
C THR A 331 21.99 -35.69 31.64
N VAL A 332 21.68 -34.67 30.85
CA VAL A 332 20.41 -33.95 30.92
C VAL A 332 19.54 -34.29 29.72
N SER A 333 18.24 -34.41 29.96
CA SER A 333 17.25 -34.61 28.90
C SER A 333 16.67 -33.26 28.47
N VAL A 334 16.75 -32.99 27.17
CA VAL A 334 16.01 -31.93 26.51
C VAL A 334 15.01 -32.60 25.59
N SER A 335 13.73 -32.21 25.67
CA SER A 335 12.69 -32.70 24.76
C SER A 335 11.98 -31.52 24.11
N ALA A 336 11.55 -31.71 22.86
CA ALA A 336 10.72 -30.77 22.14
C ALA A 336 9.85 -31.55 21.16
N ASP A 337 8.65 -31.03 20.90
CA ASP A 337 7.80 -31.52 19.83
C ASP A 337 8.21 -30.79 18.55
N VAL A 338 8.53 -31.56 17.50
CA VAL A 338 8.92 -31.01 16.20
C VAL A 338 7.91 -31.45 15.16
N THR A 339 7.12 -30.51 14.67
CA THR A 339 6.20 -30.73 13.56
C THR A 339 6.85 -30.22 12.29
N ALA A 340 7.28 -31.14 11.43
CA ALA A 340 7.80 -30.80 10.12
C ALA A 340 6.65 -30.61 9.11
N ASP A 341 6.96 -29.86 8.04
CA ASP A 341 6.15 -29.85 6.83
C ASP A 341 5.94 -31.29 6.33
N PRO A 342 4.69 -31.75 6.09
CA PRO A 342 4.41 -33.11 5.61
C PRO A 342 5.13 -33.48 4.32
N ALA A 343 5.51 -32.48 3.50
CA ALA A 343 6.24 -32.68 2.26
C ALA A 343 7.76 -32.84 2.46
N ARG A 344 8.27 -32.75 3.69
CA ARG A 344 9.72 -32.78 3.99
C ARG A 344 10.05 -33.75 5.12
N ALA A 345 11.25 -34.34 5.06
CA ALA A 345 11.80 -35.16 6.12
C ALA A 345 12.71 -34.33 7.03
N LEU A 346 12.60 -34.51 8.35
CA LEU A 346 13.58 -33.99 9.31
C LEU A 346 14.92 -34.70 9.11
N ALA A 347 15.94 -33.98 8.67
CA ALA A 347 17.25 -34.55 8.37
C ALA A 347 18.16 -34.64 9.61
N SER A 348 18.13 -33.63 10.49
CA SER A 348 18.91 -33.62 11.74
C SER A 348 18.31 -32.64 12.75
N VAL A 349 18.58 -32.87 14.04
CA VAL A 349 18.29 -31.92 15.13
C VAL A 349 19.63 -31.62 15.80
N ASN A 350 20.06 -30.36 15.76
CA ASN A 350 21.26 -29.90 16.45
C ASN A 350 20.83 -29.09 17.69
N LEU A 351 21.20 -29.58 18.86
CA LEU A 351 21.08 -28.86 20.13
C LEU A 351 22.36 -28.05 20.30
N ASN A 352 22.32 -26.76 19.97
CA ASN A 352 23.43 -25.83 20.18
C ASN A 352 23.36 -25.16 21.56
#